data_AF-A0A354ZBS4-F1
#
_entry.id   AF-A0A354ZBS4-F1
#
_cell.length_a   1.000
_cell.length_b   1.000
_cell.length_c   1.000
_cell.angle_alpha   90.00
_cell.angle_beta   90.00
_cell.angle_gamma   90.00
#
_symmetry.space_group_name_H-M   'P 1'
#
loop_
_entity.id
_entity.type
_entity.pdbx_description
1 polymer ?
#
loop_
_entity_poly.entity_id
_entity_poly.type
_entity_poly.pdbx_seq_one_letter_code
_entity_poly.pdbx_strand_id
1 'polypeptide(L)' 'DPIAIREIKFLIRSLSARGIGVLLTDHNVRDTLAITTRAYIISKGVIVAQGEPQSIIDDPLVRETYLGQDFEM' A
#
# COMPACT_ATOMS: atom_id res chain seq x y z
N ASP A 1 -15.36 7.75 -3.71
CA ASP A 1 -15.62 8.98 -2.94
C ASP A 1 -14.51 9.16 -1.90
N PRO A 2 -13.79 10.30 -1.88
CA PRO A 2 -12.76 10.60 -0.87
C PRO A 2 -13.20 10.39 0.58
N ILE A 3 -14.48 10.62 0.91
CA ILE A 3 -15.00 10.45 2.27
C ILE A 3 -14.98 8.97 2.68
N ALA A 4 -15.51 8.10 1.82
CA ALA A 4 -15.54 6.66 2.05
C ALA A 4 -14.14 6.07 2.20
N ILE A 5 -13.18 6.54 1.38
CA ILE A 5 -11.77 6.11 1.49
C ILE A 5 -11.22 6.44 2.88
N ARG A 6 -11.46 7.64 3.39
CA ARG A 6 -10.99 8.05 4.72
C ARG A 6 -11.61 7.19 5.83
N GLU A 7 -12.90 6.88 5.74
CA GLU A 7 -13.58 6.01 6.71
C GLU A 7 -13.02 4.58 6.69
N ILE A 8 -12.80 4.01 5.50
CA ILE A 8 -12.19 2.69 5.35
C ILE A 8 -10.79 2.67 5.99
N LYS A 9 -9.97 3.69 5.72
CA LYS A 9 -8.63 3.83 6.34
C LYS A 9 -8.71 3.88 7.87
N PHE A 10 -9.71 4.60 8.42
CA PHE A 10 -9.93 4.66 9.87
C PHE A 10 -10.33 3.30 10.46
N LEU A 11 -11.25 2.60 9.80
CA LEU A 11 -11.70 1.27 10.22
C LEU A 11 -10.54 0.26 10.22
N ILE A 12 -9.72 0.24 9.17
CA ILE A 12 -8.54 -0.63 9.07
C ILE A 12 -7.57 -0.37 10.23
N ARG A 13 -7.29 0.90 10.55
CA ARG A 13 -6.43 1.26 11.68
C ARG A 13 -7.02 0.82 13.02
N SER A 14 -8.32 0.96 13.20
CA SER A 14 -9.03 0.49 14.41
C SER A 14 -8.95 -1.02 14.59
N LEU A 15 -9.10 -1.79 13.51
CA LEU A 15 -8.92 -3.25 13.54
C LEU A 15 -7.48 -3.63 13.92
N SER A 16 -6.50 -3.01 13.28
CA SER A 16 -5.08 -3.22 13.59
C SER A 16 -4.74 -2.91 15.06
N ALA A 17 -5.23 -1.79 15.59
CA ALA A 17 -5.04 -1.40 16.99
C ALA A 17 -5.63 -2.40 18.00
N ARG A 18 -6.59 -3.22 17.57
CA ARG A 18 -7.18 -4.32 18.38
C ARG A 18 -6.42 -5.64 18.24
N GLY A 19 -5.26 -5.65 17.56
CA GLY A 19 -4.46 -6.85 17.30
C GLY A 19 -5.02 -7.73 16.17
N ILE A 20 -5.93 -7.20 15.34
CA ILE A 20 -6.49 -7.94 14.21
C ILE A 20 -5.60 -7.70 12.99
N GLY A 21 -5.01 -8.77 12.47
CA GLY A 21 -4.27 -8.72 11.20
C GLY A 21 -5.22 -8.39 10.05
N VAL A 22 -4.88 -7.39 9.24
CA VAL A 22 -5.65 -6.99 8.06
C VAL A 22 -4.82 -7.24 6.81
N LEU A 23 -5.35 -8.06 5.90
CA LEU A 23 -4.82 -8.24 4.56
C LEU A 23 -5.79 -7.58 3.59
N LEU A 24 -5.27 -6.73 2.71
CA LEU A 24 -6.06 -6.06 1.69
C LEU A 24 -5.29 -6.04 0.36
N THR A 25 -6.05 -5.86 -0.71
CA THR A 25 -5.54 -5.68 -2.07
C THR A 25 -6.29 -4.52 -2.69
N ASP A 26 -5.58 -3.66 -3.40
CA ASP A 26 -6.13 -2.50 -4.09
C ASP A 26 -5.29 -2.22 -5.35
N HIS A 27 -5.91 -1.59 -6.35
CA HIS A 27 -5.19 -1.09 -7.52
C HIS A 27 -4.55 0.29 -7.27
N ASN A 28 -4.97 1.01 -6.21
CA ASN A 28 -4.38 2.25 -5.78
C ASN A 28 -3.23 1.98 -4.79
N VAL A 29 -2.03 1.80 -5.37
CA VAL A 29 -0.80 1.51 -4.62
C VAL A 29 -0.49 2.63 -3.62
N ARG A 30 -0.66 3.90 -4.01
CA ARG A 30 -0.40 5.07 -3.13
C ARG A 30 -1.21 5.01 -1.84
N ASP A 31 -2.52 4.88 -1.96
CA ASP A 31 -3.41 4.88 -0.81
C ASP A 31 -3.22 3.65 0.09
N THR A 32 -2.85 2.53 -0.52
CA THR A 32 -2.56 1.26 0.18
C THR A 32 -1.29 1.36 1.01
N LEU A 33 -0.21 1.90 0.42
CA LEU A 33 1.07 2.07 1.12
C LEU A 33 0.94 3.05 2.30
N ALA A 34 0.05 4.04 2.22
CA ALA A 34 -0.20 5.00 3.30
C ALA A 34 -0.88 4.41 4.56
N ILE A 35 -1.41 3.18 4.49
CA ILE A 35 -2.13 2.55 5.61
C ILE A 35 -1.62 1.17 6.01
N THR A 36 -0.72 0.59 5.22
CA THR A 36 -0.13 -0.72 5.49
C THR A 36 1.19 -0.56 6.22
N THR A 37 1.56 -1.54 7.03
CA THR A 37 2.89 -1.62 7.66
C THR A 37 3.85 -2.49 6.85
N ARG A 38 3.32 -3.32 5.96
CA ARG A 38 4.10 -4.16 5.04
C ARG A 38 3.30 -4.32 3.76
N ALA A 39 3.99 -4.28 2.64
CA ALA A 39 3.39 -4.46 1.32
C ALA A 39 4.14 -5.50 0.51
N TYR A 40 3.39 -6.09 -0.43
CA TYR A 40 3.88 -7.02 -1.44
C TYR A 40 3.31 -6.56 -2.77
N ILE A 41 4.19 -6.38 -3.75
CA ILE A 41 3.79 -6.10 -5.13
C ILE A 41 3.96 -7.39 -5.92
N ILE A 42 2.88 -7.81 -6.55
CA ILE A 42 2.81 -9.04 -7.34
C ILE A 42 2.58 -8.68 -8.80
N SER A 43 3.42 -9.21 -9.68
CA SER A 43 3.28 -9.06 -11.13
C SER A 43 3.46 -10.42 -11.78
N LYS A 44 2.55 -10.82 -12.68
CA LYS A 44 2.64 -12.10 -13.42
C LYS A 44 2.90 -13.33 -12.52
N GLY A 45 2.29 -13.34 -11.32
CA GLY A 45 2.42 -14.45 -10.37
C GLY A 45 3.73 -14.48 -9.57
N VAL A 46 4.60 -13.47 -9.70
CA VAL A 46 5.83 -13.34 -8.90
C VAL A 46 5.80 -12.10 -8.01
N ILE A 47 6.42 -12.21 -6.83
CA ILE A 47 6.65 -11.06 -5.95
C ILE A 47 7.79 -10.24 -6.57
N VAL A 48 7.47 -9.05 -7.04
CA VAL A 48 8.45 -8.14 -7.64
C VAL A 48 9.08 -7.21 -6.62
N ALA A 49 8.36 -6.87 -5.54
CA ALA A 49 8.86 -6.09 -4.42
C ALA A 49 8.13 -6.48 -3.13
N GLN A 50 8.81 -6.42 -2.00
CA GLN A 50 8.22 -6.64 -0.68
C GLN A 50 8.97 -5.85 0.40
N GLY A 51 8.27 -5.37 1.41
CA GLY A 51 8.91 -4.68 2.53
C GLY A 51 8.02 -3.66 3.24
N GLU A 52 8.66 -2.81 4.04
CA GLU A 52 8.06 -1.60 4.59
C GLU A 52 7.61 -0.67 3.46
N PRO A 53 6.53 0.11 3.63
CA PRO A 53 6.02 1.00 2.59
C PRO A 53 7.07 1.94 2.00
N GLN A 54 7.94 2.50 2.85
CA GLN A 54 9.01 3.39 2.41
C GLN A 54 9.99 2.68 1.47
N SER A 55 10.42 1.47 1.81
CA SER A 55 11.31 0.67 0.96
C SER A 55 10.67 0.32 -0.39
N ILE A 56 9.36 0.12 -0.43
CA ILE A 56 8.62 -0.10 -1.68
C ILE A 56 8.53 1.19 -2.52
N ILE A 57 8.33 2.35 -1.90
CA ILE A 57 8.27 3.65 -2.58
C ILE A 57 9.61 4.03 -3.20
N ASP A 58 10.70 3.66 -2.52
CA ASP A 58 12.06 3.97 -2.95
C ASP A 58 12.59 2.96 -3.99
N ASP A 59 11.87 1.85 -4.22
CA ASP A 59 12.23 0.85 -5.23
C ASP A 59 12.04 1.43 -6.65
N PRO A 60 13.13 1.56 -7.44
CA PRO A 60 13.07 2.16 -8.77
C PRO A 60 12.10 1.44 -9.72
N LEU A 61 12.03 0.10 -9.65
CA LEU A 61 11.14 -0.70 -10.48
C LEU A 61 9.68 -0.42 -10.11
N VAL A 62 9.40 -0.27 -8.81
CA VAL A 62 8.07 0.07 -8.32
C VAL A 62 7.67 1.47 -8.76
N ARG A 63 8.58 2.44 -8.66
CA ARG A 63 8.33 3.81 -9.11
C ARG A 63 7.99 3.89 -10.59
N GLU A 64 8.78 3.22 -11.43
CA GLU A 64 8.59 3.18 -12.88
C GLU A 64 7.26 2.48 -13.26
N THR A 65 6.94 1.37 -12.60
CA THR A 65 5.85 0.48 -13.03
C THR A 65 4.50 0.83 -12.40
N TYR A 66 4.48 1.39 -11.18
CA TYR A 66 3.26 1.51 -10.37
C TYR A 66 2.97 2.89 -9.78
N LEU A 67 3.98 3.73 -9.52
CA LEU A 67 3.78 5.03 -8.84
C LEU A 67 3.87 6.25 -9.78
N GLY A 68 4.58 6.11 -10.90
CA GLY A 68 4.92 7.24 -11.79
C GLY A 68 6.15 8.02 -11.28
N GLN A 69 6.80 8.77 -12.17
CA GLN A 69 8.06 9.46 -11.85
C GLN A 69 7.89 10.61 -10.84
N ASP A 70 6.73 11.26 -10.80
CA ASP A 70 6.41 12.40 -9.94
C ASP A 70 5.81 12.01 -8.57
N PHE A 71 6.06 10.79 -8.10
CA PHE A 71 5.54 10.34 -6.81
C PHE A 71 6.35 10.93 -5.65
N GLU A 72 5.70 11.76 -4.84
CA GLU A 72 6.12 12.19 -3.50
C GLU A 72 5.06 11.76 -2.47
N MET A 73 5.51 11.47 -1.24
CA MET A 73 4.68 10.91 -0.16
C MET A 73 3.97 11.98 0.65
#